data_AF-A0A942IEB5-F1
#
_entry.id   AF-A0A942IEB5-F1
#
_cell.length_a   1.000
_cell.length_b   1.000
_cell.length_c   1.000
_cell.angle_alpha   90.00
_cell.angle_beta   90.00
_cell.angle_gamma   90.00
#
_symmetry.space_group_name_H-M   'P 1'
#
loop_
_entity.id
_entity.type
_entity.pdbx_description
1 polymer ?
#
loop_
_entity_poly.entity_id
_entity_poly.type
_entity_poly.pdbx_seq_one_letter_code
_entity_poly.pdbx_strand_id
1 'polypeptide(L)'
;MINAVAGLGAPICYSSVREAAKTVMMEIWNAKEALKIIEKERPTVLLTTPAQLAMLLQERDFDKDDTNSIRVVNCGTSPLSYEIISLLLRGPGFKIVLVSLTALAGV
;
A
#
# COMPACT_ATOMS: atom_id res chain seq x y z
N MET A 1 10.06 -1.73 -0.31
CA MET A 1 8.64 -2.16 -0.33
C MET A 1 8.16 -2.33 1.09
N ILE A 2 7.01 -1.77 1.49
CA ILE A 2 6.42 -2.07 2.81
C ILE A 2 5.45 -3.24 2.69
N ASN A 3 5.60 -4.25 3.55
CA ASN A 3 4.71 -5.40 3.66
C ASN A 3 4.16 -5.54 5.08
N ALA A 4 2.83 -5.65 5.18
CA ALA A 4 2.12 -6.01 6.40
C ALA A 4 0.91 -6.91 6.13
N VAL A 5 0.88 -7.58 4.97
CA VAL A 5 -0.19 -8.52 4.62
C VAL A 5 0.36 -9.93 4.73
N ALA A 6 -0.01 -10.65 5.78
CA ALA A 6 0.17 -12.09 5.83
C ALA A 6 -0.86 -12.74 4.88
N GLY A 7 -0.43 -13.56 3.90
CA GLY A 7 -1.33 -14.29 2.98
C GLY A 7 -1.10 -14.02 1.48
N LEU A 8 -2.16 -13.88 0.70
CA LEU A 8 -2.18 -13.75 -0.78
C LEU A 8 -1.31 -12.60 -1.37
N GLY A 9 -0.75 -11.71 -0.53
CA GLY A 9 0.26 -10.71 -0.93
C GLY A 9 1.71 -11.26 -1.03
N ALA A 10 1.94 -12.50 -0.58
CA ALA A 10 3.25 -13.15 -0.59
C ALA A 10 3.96 -13.21 -1.97
N PRO A 11 3.28 -13.39 -3.13
CA PRO A 11 3.96 -13.42 -4.43
C PRO A 11 4.68 -12.11 -4.77
N ILE A 12 4.11 -10.95 -4.37
CA ILE A 12 4.75 -9.66 -4.61
C ILE A 12 5.93 -9.44 -3.65
N CYS A 13 5.93 -10.09 -2.48
CA CYS A 13 7.06 -10.03 -1.56
C CYS A 13 8.31 -10.68 -2.17
N TYR A 14 8.16 -11.78 -2.94
CA TYR A 14 9.28 -12.47 -3.57
C TYR A 14 9.83 -11.77 -4.83
N SER A 15 9.04 -10.94 -5.51
CA SER A 15 9.54 -10.20 -6.67
C SER A 15 10.63 -9.19 -6.28
N SER A 16 10.59 -8.66 -5.05
CA SER A 16 11.63 -7.75 -4.56
C SER A 16 13.05 -8.32 -4.68
N VAL A 17 13.25 -9.60 -4.36
CA VAL A 17 14.56 -10.26 -4.42
C VAL A 17 15.02 -10.41 -5.87
N ARG A 18 14.10 -10.77 -6.78
CA ARG A 18 14.38 -10.86 -8.22
C ARG A 18 14.86 -9.52 -8.80
N GLU A 19 14.24 -8.43 -8.37
CA GLU A 19 14.57 -7.08 -8.84
C GLU A 19 15.71 -6.41 -8.03
N ALA A 20 16.40 -7.17 -7.16
CA ALA A 20 17.40 -6.66 -6.22
C ALA A 20 16.92 -5.45 -5.38
N ALA A 21 15.62 -5.41 -5.07
CA ALA A 21 14.97 -4.36 -4.32
C ALA A 21 14.97 -4.65 -2.80
N LYS A 22 15.00 -3.58 -2.00
CA LYS A 22 14.89 -3.67 -0.54
C LYS A 22 13.44 -3.90 -0.11
N THR A 23 13.24 -4.89 0.75
CA THR A 23 11.97 -5.14 1.45
C THR A 23 12.04 -4.64 2.88
N VAL A 24 11.01 -3.91 3.28
CA VAL A 24 10.78 -3.35 4.61
C VAL A 24 9.52 -4.03 5.13
N MET A 25 9.63 -4.71 6.26
CA MET A 25 8.52 -5.46 6.84
C MET A 25 8.09 -4.80 8.13
N MET A 26 6.78 -4.82 8.36
CA MET A 26 6.19 -4.46 9.64
C MET A 26 5.51 -5.69 10.20
N GLU A 27 5.89 -6.09 11.42
CA GLU A 27 5.42 -7.32 12.06
C GLU A 27 3.91 -7.31 12.30
N ILE A 28 3.40 -6.17 12.80
CA ILE A 28 1.98 -5.94 13.05
C ILE A 28 1.59 -4.61 12.39
N TRP A 29 0.52 -4.62 11.60
CA TRP A 29 0.06 -3.41 10.94
C TRP A 29 -0.34 -2.31 11.93
N ASN A 30 0.25 -1.13 11.73
CA ASN A 30 -0.16 0.12 12.37
C ASN A 30 0.01 1.24 11.34
N ALA A 31 -1.05 2.00 11.06
CA ALA A 31 -1.04 3.01 10.00
C ALA A 31 -0.11 4.20 10.32
N LYS A 32 -0.11 4.68 11.56
CA LYS A 32 0.80 5.73 12.02
C LYS A 32 2.28 5.31 11.94
N GLU A 33 2.60 4.10 12.38
CA GLU A 33 3.98 3.60 12.26
C GLU A 33 4.37 3.34 10.80
N ALA A 34 3.41 2.89 9.96
CA ALA A 34 3.64 2.75 8.52
C ALA A 34 4.03 4.10 7.88
N LEU A 35 3.37 5.20 8.23
CA LEU A 35 3.72 6.54 7.73
C LEU A 35 5.15 6.95 8.11
N LYS A 36 5.55 6.75 9.37
CA LYS A 36 6.94 6.99 9.80
C LYS A 36 7.96 6.13 9.06
N ILE A 37 7.62 4.87 8.80
CA ILE A 37 8.47 3.95 8.02
C ILE A 37 8.54 4.43 6.56
N ILE A 38 7.44 4.91 5.98
CA ILE A 38 7.43 5.47 4.62
C ILE A 38 8.37 6.67 4.53
N GLU A 39 8.26 7.62 5.45
CA GLU A 39 9.12 8.81 5.48
C GLU A 39 10.60 8.44 5.65
N LYS A 40 10.91 7.54 6.59
CA LYS A 40 12.28 7.11 6.90
C LYS A 40 12.92 6.26 5.80
N GLU A 41 12.22 5.22 5.36
CA GLU A 41 12.78 4.20 4.46
C GLU A 41 12.53 4.53 2.97
N ARG A 42 11.70 5.54 2.71
CA ARG A 42 11.37 6.06 1.38
C ARG A 42 11.04 4.96 0.35
N PRO A 43 10.16 3.99 0.67
CA PRO A 43 9.83 2.92 -0.26
C PRO A 43 9.13 3.49 -1.50
N THR A 44 9.26 2.79 -2.62
CA THR A 44 8.61 3.15 -3.89
C THR A 44 7.34 2.36 -4.16
N VAL A 45 7.15 1.24 -3.48
CA VAL A 45 6.00 0.33 -3.61
C VAL A 45 5.43 0.03 -2.22
N LEU A 46 4.13 0.26 -2.05
CA LEU A 46 3.35 -0.11 -0.87
C LEU A 46 2.43 -1.28 -1.19
N LEU A 47 2.48 -2.33 -0.38
CA LEU A 47 1.53 -3.45 -0.43
C LEU A 47 0.52 -3.30 0.70
N THR A 48 -0.76 -3.38 0.36
CA THR A 48 -1.83 -3.11 1.32
C THR A 48 -3.13 -3.82 0.94
N THR A 49 -4.02 -4.01 1.91
CA THR A 49 -5.43 -4.34 1.65
C THR A 49 -6.27 -3.06 1.58
N PRO A 50 -7.52 -3.09 1.05
CA PRO A 50 -8.40 -1.93 1.12
C PRO A 50 -8.59 -1.39 2.54
N ALA A 51 -8.70 -2.26 3.54
CA ALA A 51 -8.83 -1.85 4.94
C ALA A 51 -7.58 -1.13 5.45
N GLN A 52 -6.39 -1.68 5.19
CA GLN A 52 -5.11 -1.06 5.58
C GLN A 52 -4.90 0.28 4.87
N LEU A 53 -5.25 0.37 3.59
CA LEU A 53 -5.18 1.60 2.82
C LEU A 53 -6.12 2.67 3.38
N ALA A 54 -7.36 2.29 3.72
CA ALA A 54 -8.32 3.20 4.35
C ALA A 54 -7.81 3.70 5.71
N MET A 55 -7.25 2.82 6.55
CA MET A 55 -6.63 3.23 7.82
C MET A 55 -5.53 4.26 7.59
N LEU A 56 -4.64 4.03 6.62
CA LEU A 56 -3.54 4.94 6.30
C LEU A 56 -4.04 6.32 5.83
N LEU A 57 -5.00 6.35 4.89
CA LEU A 57 -5.55 7.60 4.35
C LEU A 57 -6.42 8.38 5.35
N GLN A 58 -6.90 7.73 6.41
CA GLN A 58 -7.72 8.34 7.46
C GLN A 58 -6.91 8.69 8.71
N GLU A 59 -5.60 8.43 8.74
CA GLU A 59 -4.74 8.85 9.84
C GLU A 59 -4.77 10.37 10.00
N ARG A 60 -4.94 10.84 11.24
CA ARG A 60 -5.13 12.27 11.55
C ARG A 60 -3.97 13.15 11.06
N ASP A 61 -2.77 12.58 11.05
CA ASP A 61 -1.53 13.27 10.71
C ASP A 61 -1.00 12.88 9.31
N PHE A 62 -1.82 12.27 8.45
CA PHE A 62 -1.39 11.79 7.14
C PHE A 62 -0.67 12.85 6.29
N ASP A 63 -1.15 14.10 6.31
CA ASP A 63 -0.55 15.20 5.55
C ASP A 63 0.78 15.73 6.13
N LYS A 64 1.17 15.27 7.33
CA LYS A 64 2.42 15.69 7.99
C LYS A 64 3.61 14.81 7.62
N ASP A 65 3.37 13.54 7.28
CA ASP A 65 4.42 12.58 6.96
C ASP A 65 4.75 12.62 5.45
N ASP A 66 6.03 12.66 5.06
CA ASP A 66 6.42 12.64 3.64
C ASP A 66 6.18 11.27 3.00
N THR A 67 5.14 11.18 2.16
CA THR A 67 4.79 9.97 1.40
C THR A 67 5.15 10.04 -0.09
N ASN A 68 5.89 11.07 -0.53
CA ASN A 68 6.19 11.31 -1.96
C ASN A 68 7.11 10.27 -2.61
N SER A 69 7.77 9.42 -1.81
CA SER A 69 8.59 8.32 -2.37
C SER A 69 7.73 7.24 -3.02
N ILE A 70 6.47 7.09 -2.58
CA ILE A 70 5.55 6.07 -3.05
C ILE A 70 5.16 6.34 -4.50
N ARG A 71 5.49 5.40 -5.37
CA ARG A 71 5.17 5.46 -6.80
C ARG A 71 4.07 4.50 -7.18
N VAL A 72 3.87 3.44 -6.40
CA VAL A 72 2.87 2.40 -6.67
C VAL A 72 2.26 1.93 -5.37
N VAL A 73 0.93 1.93 -5.30
CA VAL A 73 0.16 1.26 -4.24
C VAL A 73 -0.50 0.02 -4.85
N ASN A 74 -0.01 -1.15 -4.45
CA ASN A 74 -0.62 -2.43 -4.78
C ASN A 74 -1.63 -2.77 -3.69
N CYS A 75 -2.91 -2.66 -4.05
CA CYS A 75 -4.03 -2.94 -3.16
C CYS A 75 -4.81 -4.16 -3.65
N GLY A 76 -5.02 -5.16 -2.78
CA GLY A 76 -5.69 -6.41 -3.16
C GLY A 76 -6.31 -7.16 -1.97
N THR A 77 -6.59 -8.45 -2.15
CA THR A 77 -7.20 -9.38 -1.17
C THR A 77 -8.70 -9.19 -0.86
N SER A 78 -9.30 -8.07 -1.25
CA SER A 78 -10.74 -7.83 -1.21
C SER A 78 -11.14 -6.74 -2.23
N PRO A 79 -12.44 -6.58 -2.53
CA PRO A 79 -12.92 -5.51 -3.41
C PRO A 79 -12.50 -4.14 -2.90
N LEU A 80 -12.00 -3.29 -3.81
CA LEU A 80 -11.70 -1.90 -3.51
C LEU A 80 -12.98 -1.07 -3.73
N SER A 81 -13.50 -0.45 -2.66
CA SER A 81 -14.72 0.35 -2.76
C SER A 81 -14.44 1.69 -3.45
N TYR A 82 -15.49 2.27 -4.05
CA TYR A 82 -15.40 3.57 -4.72
C TYR A 82 -14.94 4.68 -3.76
N GLU A 83 -15.37 4.62 -2.50
CA GLU A 83 -14.99 5.59 -1.46
C GLU A 83 -13.48 5.60 -1.24
N ILE A 84 -12.84 4.43 -1.17
CA ILE A 84 -11.39 4.33 -0.97
C ILE A 84 -10.64 4.85 -2.21
N ILE A 85 -11.13 4.54 -3.41
CA ILE A 85 -10.57 5.10 -4.66
C ILE A 85 -10.67 6.63 -4.65
N SER A 86 -11.82 7.17 -4.25
CA SER A 86 -12.06 8.62 -4.20
C SER A 86 -11.15 9.33 -3.18
N LEU A 87 -10.91 8.72 -2.02
CA LEU A 87 -9.98 9.23 -1.01
C LEU A 87 -8.55 9.24 -1.56
N LEU A 88 -8.16 8.18 -2.27
CA LEU A 88 -6.82 8.06 -2.79
C LEU A 88 -6.54 9.03 -3.96
N LEU A 89 -7.52 9.24 -4.85
CA LEU A 89 -7.42 10.23 -5.93
C LEU A 89 -7.37 11.68 -5.43
N ARG A 90 -7.90 11.94 -4.23
CA ARG A 90 -7.82 13.23 -3.55
C ARG A 90 -6.52 13.42 -2.77
N GLY A 91 -5.81 12.34 -2.47
CA GLY A 91 -4.52 12.37 -1.78
C GLY A 91 -3.35 12.78 -2.67
N PRO A 92 -2.15 12.97 -2.08
CA PRO A 92 -0.96 13.40 -2.80
C PRO A 92 -0.48 12.32 -3.79
N GLY A 93 -0.72 12.55 -5.08
CA GLY A 93 0.15 12.12 -6.19
C GLY A 93 0.45 10.62 -6.41
N PHE A 94 -0.17 9.69 -5.68
CA PHE A 94 0.08 8.26 -5.85
C PHE A 94 -0.24 7.83 -7.29
N LYS A 95 0.76 7.33 -8.03
CA LYS A 95 0.51 6.64 -9.31
C LYS A 95 -0.01 5.24 -8.99
N ILE A 96 -1.29 4.99 -9.24
CA ILE A 96 -1.95 3.74 -8.84
C ILE A 96 -1.63 2.66 -9.88
N VAL A 97 -1.17 1.50 -9.42
CA VAL A 97 -1.27 0.24 -10.17
C VAL A 97 -2.19 -0.68 -9.37
N LEU A 98 -3.45 -0.75 -9.79
CA LEU A 98 -4.47 -1.57 -9.15
C LEU A 98 -4.29 -3.02 -9.62
N VAL A 99 -3.96 -3.94 -8.71
CA VAL A 99 -4.02 -5.38 -8.99
C VAL A 99 -5.03 -6.03 -8.06
N SER A 100 -6.31 -5.92 -8.42
CA SER A 100 -7.32 -6.84 -7.90
C SER A 100 -7.28 -8.12 -8.74
N LEU A 101 -6.74 -9.20 -8.17
CA LEU A 101 -6.86 -10.55 -8.74
C LEU A 101 -8.32 -11.06 -8.77
N THR A 102 -9.26 -10.33 -8.18
CA THR A 102 -10.68 -10.70 -8.11
C THR A 102 -11.58 -9.91 -9.08
N ALA A 103 -11.04 -8.96 -9.85
CA ALA A 103 -11.83 -8.18 -10.81
C ALA A 103 -12.04 -8.87 -12.18
N LEU A 104 -11.55 -10.10 -12.37
CA LEU A 104 -11.73 -10.90 -13.61
C LEU A 104 -12.59 -12.16 -13.41
N ALA A 105 -13.34 -12.26 -12.31
CA ALA A 105 -14.31 -13.33 -12.11
C ALA A 105 -15.70 -12.72 -11.86
N GLY A 106 -16.30 -12.18 -12.92
CA GLY A 106 -17.63 -11.57 -12.81
C GLY A 106 -18.17 -10.87 -14.07
N VAL A 107 -17.60 -11.15 -15.25
CA VAL A 107 -18.26 -10.94 -16.55
C VAL A 107 -18.37 -12.30 -17.21
#